data_AF-A0A1Y1K0E3-F1
#
_entry.id   AF-A0A1Y1K0E3-F1
#
_cell.length_a   1.000
_cell.length_b   1.000
_cell.length_c   1.000
_cell.angle_alpha   90.00
_cell.angle_beta   90.00
_cell.angle_gamma   90.00
#
_symmetry.space_group_name_H-M   'P 1'
#
loop_
_entity.id
_entity.type
_entity.pdbx_description
1 polymer ?
#
loop_
_entity_poly.entity_id
_entity_poly.type
_entity_poly.pdbx_seq_one_letter_code
_entity_poly.pdbx_strand_id
1 'polypeptide(L)'
;AALADKNAKTPDIKDGSAPVFYKGTFGLPAGASNDLSGDTFLALPNGVKGNVWVNGHHLGRYWVVGSQQSLYVPGAYLYGGSKPNHVVVLELEPKANTDMIARGLATREWANHPDPDAA
;
A
#
# COMPACT_ATOMS: atom_id res chain seq x y z
N ALA A 1 -15.68 -17.08 4.38
CA ALA A 1 -15.36 -16.28 5.57
C ALA A 1 -14.27 -17.01 6.36
N ALA A 2 -12.99 -16.71 6.08
CA ALA A 2 -11.88 -17.28 6.85
C ALA A 2 -11.43 -16.22 7.86
N LEU A 3 -11.58 -16.61 9.12
CA LEU A 3 -11.28 -15.87 10.33
C LEU A 3 -9.82 -15.43 10.35
N ALA A 4 -9.56 -14.16 10.66
CA ALA A 4 -8.22 -13.72 11.03
C ALA A 4 -7.80 -14.51 12.28
N ASP A 5 -6.71 -15.26 12.17
CA ASP A 5 -6.11 -15.96 13.29
C ASP A 5 -5.59 -14.92 14.29
N LYS A 6 -6.22 -14.87 15.47
CA LYS A 6 -5.88 -13.93 16.55
C LYS A 6 -4.54 -14.25 17.23
N ASN A 7 -3.93 -15.40 16.89
CA ASN A 7 -2.63 -15.84 17.38
C ASN A 7 -1.57 -15.92 16.26
N ALA A 8 -1.83 -15.38 15.07
CA ALA A 8 -0.85 -15.38 14.00
C ALA A 8 0.41 -14.61 14.43
N LYS A 9 1.46 -15.35 14.73
CA LYS A 9 2.82 -14.81 14.84
C LYS A 9 3.13 -14.14 13.50
N THR A 10 3.71 -12.94 13.52
CA THR A 10 4.17 -12.28 12.30
C THR A 10 4.99 -13.28 11.49
N PRO A 11 4.61 -13.60 10.24
CA PRO A 11 5.30 -14.61 9.46
C PRO A 11 6.77 -14.20 9.30
N ASP A 12 7.67 -15.17 9.47
CA ASP A 12 9.10 -15.00 9.19
C ASP A 12 9.28 -14.90 7.67
N ILE A 13 9.31 -13.67 7.15
CA ILE A 13 9.40 -13.40 5.72
C ILE A 13 10.83 -13.64 5.26
N LYS A 14 10.97 -14.55 4.28
CA LYS A 14 12.22 -14.85 3.58
C LYS A 14 12.07 -14.54 2.10
N ASP A 15 13.18 -14.36 1.41
CA ASP A 15 13.18 -14.25 -0.04
C ASP A 15 12.56 -15.51 -0.66
N GLY A 16 11.62 -15.33 -1.60
CA GLY A 16 10.86 -16.42 -2.21
C GLY A 16 9.70 -16.95 -1.35
N SER A 17 9.34 -16.27 -0.26
CA SER A 17 8.13 -16.61 0.49
C SER A 17 6.87 -16.44 -0.36
N ALA A 18 5.82 -17.16 0.01
CA ALA A 18 4.50 -17.00 -0.60
C ALA A 18 3.95 -15.57 -0.40
N PRO A 19 2.99 -15.13 -1.23
CA PRO A 19 2.38 -13.81 -1.12
C PRO A 19 1.83 -13.52 0.29
N VAL A 20 2.01 -12.29 0.76
CA VAL A 20 1.66 -11.86 2.12
C VAL A 20 0.77 -10.63 2.09
N PHE A 21 -0.21 -10.61 3.01
CA PHE A 21 -1.02 -9.43 3.28
C PHE A 21 -0.43 -8.60 4.40
N TYR A 22 -0.14 -7.33 4.11
CA TYR A 22 0.20 -6.30 5.09
C TYR A 22 -1.02 -5.43 5.37
N LYS A 23 -1.14 -4.96 6.61
CA LYS A 23 -2.20 -4.06 7.06
C LYS A 23 -1.60 -2.91 7.85
N GLY A 24 -2.10 -1.71 7.60
CA GLY A 24 -1.68 -0.50 8.31
C GLY A 24 -2.83 0.47 8.48
N THR A 25 -2.60 1.51 9.27
CA THR A 25 -3.54 2.62 9.44
C THR A 25 -2.85 3.96 9.36
N PHE A 26 -3.56 4.98 8.89
CA PHE A 26 -3.08 6.36 8.85
C PHE A 26 -4.20 7.36 9.14
N GLY A 27 -3.82 8.54 9.62
CA GLY A 27 -4.71 9.69 9.77
C GLY A 27 -4.54 10.68 8.61
N LEU A 28 -5.53 11.55 8.42
CA LEU A 28 -5.41 12.67 7.48
C LEU A 28 -4.69 13.85 8.15
N PRO A 29 -3.93 14.65 7.39
CA PRO A 29 -3.37 15.90 7.90
C PRO A 29 -4.49 16.89 8.28
N ALA A 30 -4.15 17.87 9.11
CA ALA A 30 -5.10 18.91 9.50
C ALA A 30 -5.63 19.65 8.26
N GLY A 31 -6.95 19.82 8.18
CA GLY A 31 -7.63 20.48 7.06
C GLY A 31 -8.00 19.56 5.89
N ALA A 32 -7.53 18.31 5.87
CA ALA A 32 -7.99 17.31 4.91
C ALA A 32 -9.22 16.54 5.42
N SER A 33 -10.12 16.20 4.51
CA SER A 33 -11.34 15.44 4.80
C SER A 33 -11.62 14.42 3.70
N ASN A 34 -12.79 13.77 3.77
CA ASN A 34 -13.28 12.83 2.76
C ASN A 34 -13.85 13.51 1.51
N ASP A 35 -13.11 14.48 0.98
CA ASP A 35 -13.41 15.26 -0.22
C ASP A 35 -12.10 15.51 -1.01
N LEU A 36 -12.11 16.43 -1.97
CA LEU A 36 -10.92 16.73 -2.79
C LEU A 36 -9.70 17.19 -1.96
N SER A 37 -9.88 17.71 -0.74
CA SER A 37 -8.76 18.08 0.15
C SER A 37 -8.01 16.86 0.69
N GLY A 38 -8.63 15.68 0.68
CA GLY A 38 -8.03 14.41 1.08
C GLY A 38 -7.40 13.63 -0.07
N ASP A 39 -7.50 14.12 -1.31
CA ASP A 39 -6.87 13.48 -2.47
C ASP A 39 -5.37 13.35 -2.24
N THR A 40 -4.83 12.16 -2.51
CA THR A 40 -3.39 11.89 -2.34
C THR A 40 -2.93 10.82 -3.31
N PHE A 41 -1.61 10.58 -3.35
CA PHE A 41 -1.01 9.43 -4.01
C PHE A 41 -0.35 8.54 -2.96
N LEU A 42 -0.57 7.23 -3.03
CA LEU A 42 0.05 6.26 -2.16
C LEU A 42 1.24 5.60 -2.85
N ALA A 43 2.42 5.69 -2.24
CA ALA A 43 3.63 4.99 -2.67
C ALA A 43 4.01 3.87 -1.68
N LEU A 44 4.64 2.83 -2.22
CA LEU A 44 5.12 1.66 -1.49
C LEU A 44 6.62 1.46 -1.79
N PRO A 45 7.52 2.31 -1.26
CA PRO A 45 8.93 2.34 -1.65
C PRO A 45 9.70 1.03 -1.40
N ASN A 46 9.22 0.21 -0.47
CA ASN A 46 9.83 -1.07 -0.11
C ASN A 46 9.12 -2.28 -0.76
N GLY A 47 8.04 -2.03 -1.50
CA GLY A 47 7.27 -3.09 -2.17
C GLY A 47 7.85 -3.44 -3.53
N VAL A 48 7.66 -4.68 -3.96
CA VAL A 48 8.11 -5.16 -5.28
C VAL A 48 6.95 -5.14 -6.27
N LYS A 49 5.93 -5.98 -6.07
CA LYS A 49 4.73 -5.98 -6.93
C LYS A 49 3.51 -6.55 -6.22
N GLY A 50 2.35 -5.96 -6.46
CA GLY A 50 1.17 -6.37 -5.72
C GLY A 50 -0.08 -5.55 -5.97
N ASN A 51 -1.02 -5.62 -5.02
CA ASN A 51 -2.31 -4.93 -5.05
C ASN A 51 -2.55 -4.15 -3.76
N VAL A 52 -3.26 -3.04 -3.87
CA VAL A 52 -3.54 -2.15 -2.73
C VAL A 52 -5.02 -1.87 -2.57
N TRP A 53 -5.48 -1.85 -1.31
CA TRP A 53 -6.78 -1.37 -0.93
C TRP A 53 -6.68 -0.26 0.12
N VAL A 54 -7.57 0.72 0.04
CA VAL A 54 -7.79 1.70 1.09
C VAL A 54 -9.26 1.67 1.49
N ASN A 55 -9.52 1.47 2.78
CA ASN A 55 -10.87 1.35 3.35
C ASN A 55 -11.78 0.35 2.60
N GLY A 56 -11.18 -0.73 2.06
CA GLY A 56 -11.88 -1.76 1.29
C GLY A 56 -12.02 -1.48 -0.21
N HIS A 57 -11.69 -0.28 -0.68
CA HIS A 57 -11.66 0.05 -2.11
C HIS A 57 -10.36 -0.41 -2.75
N HIS A 58 -10.45 -1.23 -3.81
CA HIS A 58 -9.27 -1.68 -4.58
C HIS A 58 -8.73 -0.52 -5.42
N LEU A 59 -7.50 -0.09 -5.13
CA LEU A 59 -6.84 1.01 -5.86
C LEU A 59 -6.14 0.53 -7.13
N GLY A 60 -5.84 -0.77 -7.21
CA GLY A 60 -5.19 -1.40 -8.35
C GLY A 60 -3.84 -2.01 -7.99
N ARG A 61 -2.99 -2.15 -9.01
CA ARG A 61 -1.69 -2.83 -8.95
C ARG A 61 -0.56 -1.83 -8.81
N TYR A 62 0.44 -2.15 -7.99
CA TYR A 62 1.73 -1.48 -7.98
C TYR A 62 2.81 -2.44 -8.47
N TRP A 63 3.86 -1.89 -9.07
CA TRP A 63 5.06 -2.64 -9.44
C TRP A 63 6.24 -1.67 -9.50
N VAL A 64 7.32 -2.00 -8.80
CA VAL A 64 8.53 -1.18 -8.70
C VAL A 64 9.11 -0.81 -10.06
N VAL A 65 8.97 -1.66 -11.09
CA VAL A 65 9.47 -1.42 -12.46
C VAL A 65 8.93 -0.11 -13.07
N GLY A 66 7.70 0.26 -12.73
CA GLY A 66 7.06 1.48 -13.22
C GLY A 66 6.43 1.35 -14.61
N SER A 67 6.11 2.45 -15.29
CA SER A 67 6.47 3.84 -14.97
C SER A 67 5.74 4.43 -13.76
N GLN A 68 4.58 3.89 -13.40
CA GLN A 68 3.78 4.37 -12.28
C GLN A 68 4.38 3.92 -10.94
N GLN A 69 4.79 4.88 -10.10
CA GLN A 69 5.37 4.61 -8.77
C GLN A 69 4.41 4.86 -7.61
N SER A 70 3.24 5.43 -7.89
CA SER A 70 2.24 5.75 -6.89
C SER A 70 0.81 5.58 -7.42
N LEU A 71 -0.10 5.23 -6.52
CA LEU A 71 -1.53 5.01 -6.81
C LEU A 71 -2.34 6.20 -6.33
N TYR A 72 -3.20 6.75 -7.17
CA TYR A 72 -4.12 7.80 -6.74
C TYR A 72 -5.13 7.24 -5.73
N VAL A 73 -5.32 7.97 -4.64
CA VAL A 73 -6.31 7.71 -3.61
C VAL A 73 -7.30 8.87 -3.61
N PRO A 74 -8.52 8.66 -4.12
CA PRO A 74 -9.57 9.66 -4.02
C PRO A 74 -9.88 9.94 -2.55
N GLY A 75 -9.95 11.21 -2.16
CA GLY A 75 -10.34 11.60 -0.82
C GLY A 75 -11.74 11.11 -0.45
N ALA A 76 -12.62 10.93 -1.44
CA ALA A 76 -13.94 10.31 -1.27
C ALA A 76 -13.89 8.87 -0.72
N TYR A 77 -12.75 8.16 -0.84
CA TYR A 77 -12.55 6.82 -0.26
C TYR A 77 -12.00 6.87 1.17
N LEU A 78 -11.64 8.05 1.66
CA LEU A 78 -11.04 8.25 2.98
C LEU A 78 -12.11 8.54 4.04
N TYR A 79 -11.76 8.28 5.28
CA TYR A 79 -12.48 8.72 6.45
C TYR A 79 -11.84 10.02 6.97
N GLY A 80 -12.65 11.07 7.08
CA GLY A 80 -12.27 12.33 7.70
C GLY A 80 -12.36 12.30 9.24
N GLY A 81 -11.83 13.36 9.87
CA GLY A 81 -11.86 13.52 11.32
C GLY A 81 -10.98 12.52 12.07
N SER A 82 -11.43 12.06 13.24
CA SER A 82 -10.63 11.20 14.13
C SER A 82 -10.65 9.70 13.78
N LYS A 83 -11.35 9.29 12.71
CA LYS A 83 -11.42 7.88 12.32
C LYS A 83 -10.14 7.47 11.55
N PRO A 84 -9.47 6.37 11.92
CA PRO A 84 -8.30 5.90 11.19
C PRO A 84 -8.70 5.36 9.81
N ASN A 85 -7.89 5.65 8.80
CA ASN A 85 -7.97 5.04 7.49
C ASN A 85 -7.18 3.73 7.49
N HIS A 86 -7.68 2.70 6.82
CA HIS A 86 -7.03 1.39 6.73
C HIS A 86 -6.43 1.19 5.35
N VAL A 87 -5.17 0.75 5.30
CA VAL A 87 -4.52 0.30 4.08
C VAL A 87 -4.24 -1.20 4.17
N VAL A 88 -4.53 -1.92 3.09
CA VAL A 88 -4.19 -3.33 2.93
C VAL A 88 -3.36 -3.47 1.67
N VAL A 89 -2.24 -4.19 1.77
CA VAL A 89 -1.37 -4.48 0.63
C VAL A 89 -1.23 -5.99 0.51
N LEU A 90 -1.47 -6.53 -0.68
CA LEU A 90 -1.05 -7.87 -1.06
C LEU A 90 0.28 -7.73 -1.79
N GLU A 91 1.37 -8.14 -1.16
CA GLU A 91 2.71 -8.22 -1.76
C GLU A 91 2.93 -9.63 -2.31
N LEU A 92 3.29 -9.72 -3.59
CA LEU A 92 3.48 -10.99 -4.29
C LEU A 92 4.92 -11.49 -4.20
N GLU A 93 5.88 -10.60 -3.95
CA GLU A 93 7.30 -10.93 -3.81
C GLU A 93 7.91 -10.29 -2.56
N PRO A 94 7.48 -10.74 -1.38
CA PRO A 94 7.98 -10.18 -0.13
C PRO A 94 9.47 -10.50 0.05
N LYS A 95 10.23 -9.52 0.54
CA LYS A 95 11.68 -9.62 0.76
C LYS A 95 11.99 -9.79 2.24
N ALA A 96 13.03 -10.57 2.53
CA ALA A 96 13.52 -10.73 3.90
C ALA A 96 13.93 -9.38 4.50
N ASN A 97 13.78 -9.25 5.82
CA ASN A 97 14.22 -8.06 6.59
C ASN A 97 13.70 -6.71 6.05
N THR A 98 12.53 -6.71 5.40
CA THR A 98 11.95 -5.51 4.80
C THR A 98 10.60 -5.20 5.44
N ASP A 99 10.48 -4.00 5.99
CA ASP A 99 9.20 -3.48 6.49
C ASP A 99 8.38 -2.90 5.34
N MET A 100 7.10 -3.28 5.26
CA MET A 100 6.18 -2.65 4.32
C MET A 100 5.81 -1.25 4.81
N ILE A 101 6.16 -0.23 4.02
CA ILE A 101 5.87 1.18 4.32
C ILE A 101 4.95 1.72 3.24
N ALA A 102 3.83 2.33 3.65
CA ALA A 102 2.93 3.07 2.78
C ALA A 102 3.06 4.57 3.06
N ARG A 103 3.32 5.36 2.02
CA ARG A 103 3.55 6.81 2.13
C ARG A 103 2.53 7.57 1.31
N GLY A 104 1.86 8.54 1.94
CA GLY A 104 1.04 9.54 1.24
C GLY A 104 1.92 10.62 0.61
N LEU A 105 1.66 10.95 -0.64
CA LEU A 105 2.37 11.92 -1.45
C LEU A 105 1.40 13.02 -1.93
N ALA A 106 1.90 14.25 -1.99
CA ALA A 106 1.14 15.38 -2.52
C ALA A 106 1.08 15.39 -4.05
N THR A 107 2.05 14.76 -4.71
CA THR A 107 2.16 14.69 -6.17
C THR A 107 2.43 13.26 -6.62
N ARG A 108 2.03 12.96 -7.86
CA ARG A 108 2.28 11.65 -8.47
C ARG A 108 3.76 11.50 -8.81
N GLU A 109 4.32 10.36 -8.44
CA GLU A 109 5.67 9.95 -8.84
C GLU A 109 5.65 9.01 -10.05
N TRP A 110 6.62 9.22 -10.94
CA TRP A 110 6.91 8.39 -12.10
C TRP A 110 8.39 8.05 -12.10
N ALA A 111 8.71 6.79 -12.35
CA ALA A 111 10.08 6.32 -12.55
C ALA A 111 10.05 4.99 -13.28
N ASN A 112 11.09 4.71 -14.08
CA ASN A 112 11.32 3.40 -14.67
C ASN A 112 12.54 2.79 -14.00
N HIS A 113 12.39 1.57 -13.49
CA HIS A 113 13.48 0.77 -12.97
C HIS A 113 13.65 -0.48 -13.85
N PRO A 114 14.87 -1.06 -13.94
CA PRO A 114 15.05 -2.34 -14.61
C PRO A 114 14.10 -3.39 -14.03
N ASP A 115 13.53 -4.22 -14.90
CA ASP A 115 12.73 -5.35 -14.45
C ASP A 115 13.64 -6.38 -13.80
N PRO A 116 13.52 -6.65 -12.48
CA PRO A 116 14.35 -7.64 -11.80
C PRO A 116 14.11 -9.06 -12.32
N ASP A 117 12.99 -9.31 -13.01
CA ASP A 117 12.64 -10.61 -13.58
C ASP A 117 13.08 -10.76 -15.05
N ALA A 118 13.51 -9.67 -15.70
CA ALA A 118 13.99 -9.71 -17.07
C ALA A 118 15.47 -10.15 -17.11
N ALA A 119 15.72 -11.26 -17.82
CA ALA A 119 17.05 -11.78 -18.10
C ALA A 119 17.83 -10.92 -19.11
#